data_AF-A0AAE4EKK1-F1
#
_entry.id   AF-A0AAE4EKK1-F1
#
_cell.length_a   1.000
_cell.length_b   1.000
_cell.length_c   1.000
_cell.angle_alpha   90.00
_cell.angle_beta   90.00
_cell.angle_gamma   90.00
#
_symmetry.space_group_name_H-M   'P 1'
#
loop_
_entity.id
_entity.type
_entity.pdbx_description
1 polymer ?
#
loop_
_entity_poly.entity_id
_entity_poly.type
_entity_poly.pdbx_seq_one_letter_code
_entity_poly.pdbx_strand_id
1 'polypeptide(L)'
;MGLAWQQGPLATRAVGHFLVEQPLPERLLFAEPLRRRMRVRFGGDWVADSEDVVLLHEPGRYPVAYFPVADVREDVLAAENRTTNHPELGPAEWFTVRAGGQAAPHAAWRYPDLPGHADVLRDRVAFAWRAMDAFYEEDERIVGHAADPYHRIDIRRTSRHLVVRDGDRVVAETRRPVVLYESGFAPRWYVPREDIDLAALTPVQGETFCPYKGLAGYFDIGSGRRAAWSYPEAWPEVERVSGFVSFEPDVVEVTLDGRKLVLEPGQTVTPHGIDRGLDPDELRSRVPEGN
;
A
#
# COMPACT_ATOMS: atom_id res chain seq x y z
N MET A 1 3.09 -0.82 2.66
CA MET A 1 3.94 0.26 3.24
C MET A 1 4.42 -0.28 4.57
N GLY A 2 5.66 -0.12 4.99
CA GLY A 2 6.11 -0.90 6.15
C GLY A 2 7.59 -1.21 6.07
N LEU A 3 7.94 -2.48 5.87
CA LEU A 3 9.32 -2.93 5.97
C LEU A 3 10.20 -2.40 4.83
N ALA A 4 9.73 -2.52 3.58
CA ALA A 4 10.56 -2.29 2.39
C ALA A 4 10.09 -1.14 1.48
N TRP A 5 9.04 -0.42 1.89
CA TRP A 5 8.45 0.66 1.10
C TRP A 5 8.55 2.00 1.82
N GLN A 6 8.73 3.08 1.06
CA GLN A 6 8.90 4.47 1.53
C GLN A 6 10.11 4.63 2.44
N GLN A 7 9.93 4.90 3.72
CA GLN A 7 11.04 5.08 4.66
C GLN A 7 11.25 3.88 5.60
N GLY A 8 10.72 2.71 5.24
CA GLY A 8 10.95 1.45 5.95
C GLY A 8 12.43 1.05 6.03
N PRO A 9 12.83 0.19 6.99
CA PRO A 9 14.22 -0.19 7.20
C PRO A 9 14.88 -0.91 6.01
N LEU A 10 14.11 -1.61 5.18
CA LEU A 10 14.60 -2.23 3.94
C LEU A 10 14.34 -1.36 2.70
N ALA A 11 13.80 -0.16 2.85
CA ALA A 11 13.56 0.71 1.71
C ALA A 11 14.86 1.31 1.19
N THR A 12 14.84 1.76 -0.07
CA THR A 12 15.99 2.42 -0.71
C THR A 12 16.41 3.73 -0.03
N ARG A 13 15.51 4.33 0.75
CA ARG A 13 15.75 5.54 1.56
C ARG A 13 15.14 5.37 2.95
N ALA A 14 15.67 4.44 3.73
CA ALA A 14 15.26 4.22 5.11
C ALA A 14 15.47 5.47 5.99
N VAL A 15 14.57 5.70 6.95
CA VAL A 15 14.72 6.79 7.94
C VAL A 15 15.83 6.49 8.96
N GLY A 16 16.13 5.21 9.16
CA GLY A 16 17.17 4.72 10.07
C GLY A 16 18.35 4.08 9.34
N HIS A 17 19.27 3.50 10.10
CA HIS A 17 20.41 2.74 9.57
C HIS A 17 20.65 1.47 10.40
N PHE A 18 21.18 0.43 9.75
CA PHE A 18 21.60 -0.78 10.44
C PHE A 18 22.92 -0.53 11.18
N LEU A 19 22.99 -0.98 12.43
CA LEU A 19 24.20 -0.89 13.26
C LEU A 19 25.10 -2.12 13.01
N VAL A 20 25.72 -2.17 11.82
CA VAL A 20 26.62 -3.24 11.38
C VAL A 20 27.86 -2.67 10.70
N GLU A 21 28.90 -3.49 10.55
CA GLU A 21 30.05 -3.13 9.70
C GLU A 21 29.60 -2.97 8.24
N GLN A 22 30.07 -1.91 7.59
CA GLN A 22 29.77 -1.60 6.21
C GLN A 22 30.86 -2.16 5.27
N PRO A 23 30.54 -2.53 4.03
CA PRO A 23 29.26 -2.27 3.33
C PRO A 23 28.21 -3.39 3.51
N LEU A 24 26.94 -2.98 3.61
CA LEU A 24 25.80 -3.86 3.38
C LEU A 24 25.69 -4.29 1.91
N PRO A 25 25.03 -5.43 1.62
CA PRO A 25 24.59 -5.74 0.26
C PRO A 25 23.76 -4.60 -0.32
N GLU A 26 23.91 -4.35 -1.62
CA GLU A 26 23.17 -3.28 -2.32
C GLU A 26 21.64 -3.46 -2.18
N ARG A 27 21.18 -4.72 -2.18
CA ARG A 27 19.78 -5.08 -2.04
C ARG A 27 19.65 -6.17 -0.98
N LEU A 28 18.93 -5.84 0.09
CA LEU A 28 18.64 -6.75 1.18
C LEU A 28 17.21 -7.26 1.04
N LEU A 29 17.06 -8.54 0.69
CA LEU A 29 15.77 -9.21 0.63
C LEU A 29 15.42 -9.80 2.00
N PHE A 30 14.14 -9.80 2.33
CA PHE A 30 13.63 -10.45 3.53
C PHE A 30 12.41 -11.30 3.17
N ALA A 31 12.41 -12.55 3.60
CA ALA A 31 11.28 -13.46 3.40
C ALA A 31 10.80 -13.99 4.75
N GLU A 32 9.49 -14.00 4.95
CA GLU A 32 8.88 -14.53 6.16
C GLU A 32 7.57 -15.29 5.85
N PRO A 33 7.19 -16.28 6.66
CA PRO A 33 5.85 -16.85 6.57
C PRO A 33 4.79 -15.79 6.89
N LEU A 34 3.73 -15.73 6.09
CA LEU A 34 2.57 -14.85 6.29
C LEU A 34 1.84 -15.15 7.60
N ARG A 35 1.78 -16.42 8.01
CA ARG A 35 1.08 -16.93 9.21
C ARG A 35 -0.41 -16.58 9.25
N ARG A 36 -1.03 -16.47 8.08
CA ARG A 36 -2.47 -16.27 7.85
C ARG A 36 -2.86 -17.09 6.62
N ARG A 37 -4.12 -17.49 6.53
CA ARG A 37 -4.62 -18.09 5.29
C ARG A 37 -4.74 -17.01 4.23
N MET A 38 -4.24 -17.29 3.03
CA MET A 38 -4.43 -16.44 1.86
C MET A 38 -4.97 -17.24 0.69
N ARG A 39 -5.84 -16.61 -0.09
CA ARG A 39 -6.58 -17.26 -1.17
C ARG A 39 -6.63 -16.37 -2.40
N VAL A 40 -6.70 -16.99 -3.58
CA VAL A 40 -6.67 -16.29 -4.87
C VAL A 40 -7.86 -16.71 -5.73
N ARG A 41 -8.57 -15.73 -6.29
CA ARG A 41 -9.66 -15.93 -7.26
C ARG A 41 -9.21 -15.59 -8.67
N PHE A 42 -9.57 -16.42 -9.63
CA PHE A 42 -9.46 -16.14 -11.06
C PHE A 42 -10.51 -16.93 -11.85
N GLY A 43 -11.11 -16.32 -12.89
CA GLY A 43 -12.16 -16.96 -13.68
C GLY A 43 -13.38 -17.38 -12.84
N GLY A 44 -13.65 -16.71 -11.73
CA GLY A 44 -14.73 -17.09 -10.81
C GLY A 44 -14.44 -18.35 -9.97
N ASP A 45 -13.24 -18.92 -10.02
CA ASP A 45 -12.79 -20.08 -9.24
C ASP A 45 -11.76 -19.70 -8.17
N TRP A 46 -11.67 -20.48 -7.08
CA TRP A 46 -10.52 -20.44 -6.18
C TRP A 46 -9.36 -21.20 -6.85
N VAL A 47 -8.29 -20.49 -7.19
CA VAL A 47 -7.13 -21.06 -7.89
C VAL A 47 -5.96 -21.38 -6.96
N ALA A 48 -5.92 -20.76 -5.78
CA ALA A 48 -4.99 -21.08 -4.71
C ALA A 48 -5.64 -20.83 -3.34
N ASP A 49 -5.31 -21.65 -2.35
CA ASP A 49 -5.81 -21.57 -0.97
C ASP A 49 -4.77 -22.19 -0.02
N SER A 50 -4.10 -21.36 0.79
CA SER A 50 -2.94 -21.80 1.56
C SER A 50 -2.81 -21.09 2.91
N GLU A 51 -2.42 -21.83 3.94
CA GLU A 51 -1.93 -21.30 5.23
C GLU A 51 -0.39 -21.22 5.28
N ASP A 52 0.30 -21.84 4.31
CA ASP A 52 1.75 -21.84 4.17
C ASP A 52 2.19 -20.86 3.08
N VAL A 53 1.85 -19.58 3.22
CA VAL A 53 2.29 -18.53 2.28
C VAL A 53 3.54 -17.85 2.81
N VAL A 54 4.51 -17.57 1.91
CA VAL A 54 5.71 -16.78 2.22
C VAL A 54 5.58 -15.40 1.58
N LEU A 55 5.80 -14.34 2.37
CA LEU A 55 5.94 -12.99 1.85
C LEU A 55 7.41 -12.71 1.55
N LEU A 56 7.69 -12.23 0.33
CA LEU A 56 8.98 -11.67 -0.05
C LEU A 56 8.92 -10.14 -0.01
N HIS A 57 9.78 -9.53 0.78
CA HIS A 57 9.98 -8.09 0.88
C HIS A 57 11.25 -7.70 0.13
N GLU A 58 11.09 -6.83 -0.86
CA GLU A 58 12.21 -6.26 -1.62
C GLU A 58 12.29 -4.74 -1.47
N PRO A 59 13.50 -4.16 -1.48
CA PRO A 59 13.69 -2.71 -1.40
C PRO A 59 12.89 -1.96 -2.47
N GLY A 60 12.03 -1.06 -2.03
CA GLY A 60 11.16 -0.28 -2.92
C GLY A 60 10.03 -1.11 -3.53
N ARG A 61 9.59 -2.21 -2.91
CA ARG A 61 8.42 -2.97 -3.36
C ARG A 61 7.43 -3.27 -2.24
N TYR A 62 6.19 -3.53 -2.65
CA TYR A 62 5.22 -4.18 -1.79
C TYR A 62 5.58 -5.65 -1.64
N PRO A 63 5.22 -6.28 -0.51
CA PRO A 63 5.47 -7.69 -0.34
C PRO A 63 4.73 -8.49 -1.41
N VAL A 64 5.38 -9.54 -1.90
CA VAL A 64 4.80 -10.48 -2.85
C VAL A 64 4.55 -11.80 -2.13
N ALA A 65 3.34 -12.33 -2.26
CA ALA A 65 2.96 -13.62 -1.69
C ALA A 65 3.35 -14.78 -2.61
N TYR A 66 4.05 -15.76 -2.05
CA TYR A 66 4.48 -17.00 -2.70
C TYR A 66 3.77 -18.19 -2.06
N PHE A 67 2.91 -18.83 -2.86
CA PHE A 67 2.11 -20.00 -2.50
C PHE A 67 2.88 -21.28 -2.83
N PRO A 68 2.81 -22.34 -2.01
CA PRO A 68 3.30 -23.66 -2.40
C PRO A 68 2.57 -24.10 -3.68
N VAL A 69 3.28 -24.67 -4.63
CA VAL A 69 2.66 -25.19 -5.87
C VAL A 69 1.61 -26.28 -5.55
N ALA A 70 1.79 -27.01 -4.45
CA ALA A 70 0.84 -28.01 -3.97
C ALA A 70 -0.53 -27.44 -3.54
N ASP A 71 -0.58 -26.16 -3.17
CA ASP A 71 -1.80 -25.46 -2.75
C ASP A 71 -2.47 -24.70 -3.90
N VAL A 72 -1.89 -24.77 -5.10
CA VAL A 72 -2.48 -24.25 -6.33
C VAL A 72 -3.26 -25.37 -7.01
N ARG A 73 -4.50 -25.08 -7.40
CA ARG A 73 -5.36 -26.07 -8.08
C ARG A 73 -4.68 -26.59 -9.34
N GLU A 74 -4.81 -27.89 -9.59
CA GLU A 74 -4.32 -28.54 -10.81
C GLU A 74 -4.84 -27.81 -12.08
N ASP A 75 -4.04 -27.86 -13.15
CA ASP A 75 -4.32 -27.24 -14.46
C ASP A 75 -4.46 -25.70 -14.48
N VAL A 76 -4.30 -25.02 -13.35
CA VAL A 76 -4.31 -23.54 -13.30
C VAL A 76 -3.09 -22.94 -13.99
N LEU A 77 -1.91 -23.54 -13.81
CA LEU A 77 -0.64 -23.00 -14.29
C LEU A 77 -0.25 -23.65 -15.62
N ALA A 78 -0.32 -22.89 -16.72
CA ALA A 78 0.21 -23.28 -18.01
C ALA A 78 1.57 -22.62 -18.24
N ALA A 79 2.64 -23.42 -18.30
CA ALA A 79 4.00 -22.93 -18.50
C ALA A 79 4.15 -22.17 -19.83
N GLU A 80 4.89 -21.06 -19.80
CA GLU A 80 5.20 -20.26 -20.98
C GLU A 80 6.66 -20.44 -21.38
N ASN A 81 6.97 -20.24 -22.67
CA ASN A 81 8.35 -20.07 -23.12
C ASN A 81 8.84 -18.64 -22.86
N ARG A 82 8.81 -18.23 -21.58
CA ARG A 82 9.19 -16.89 -21.14
C ARG A 82 9.93 -16.98 -19.81
N THR A 83 11.12 -16.39 -19.80
CA THR A 83 11.93 -16.21 -18.60
C THR A 83 12.35 -14.75 -18.48
N THR A 84 12.37 -14.24 -17.26
CA THR A 84 13.00 -12.94 -16.93
C THR A 84 14.06 -13.16 -15.86
N ASN A 85 15.01 -12.23 -15.68
CA ASN A 85 16.04 -12.40 -14.65
C ASN A 85 15.79 -11.45 -13.47
N HIS A 86 15.69 -12.00 -12.26
CA HIS A 86 15.69 -11.24 -11.01
C HIS A 86 17.15 -11.07 -10.53
N PRO A 87 17.59 -9.86 -10.14
CA PRO A 87 18.99 -9.61 -9.84
C PRO A 87 19.55 -10.51 -8.72
N GLU A 88 18.74 -10.78 -7.68
CA GLU A 88 19.16 -11.62 -6.54
C GLU A 88 18.70 -13.09 -6.62
N LEU A 89 17.60 -13.38 -7.33
CA LEU A 89 16.92 -14.69 -7.27
C LEU A 89 17.13 -15.53 -8.55
N GLY A 90 17.75 -14.95 -9.58
CA GLY A 90 18.04 -15.64 -10.84
C GLY A 90 16.82 -15.68 -11.79
N PRO A 91 16.75 -16.69 -12.67
CA PRO A 91 15.70 -16.76 -13.69
C PRO A 91 14.31 -16.98 -13.06
N ALA A 92 13.33 -16.22 -13.51
CA ALA A 92 11.91 -16.38 -13.20
C ALA A 92 11.19 -16.98 -14.42
N GLU A 93 10.58 -18.14 -14.25
CA GLU A 93 9.70 -18.78 -15.24
C GLU A 93 8.29 -18.23 -15.10
N TRP A 94 7.65 -17.88 -16.23
CA TRP A 94 6.31 -17.32 -16.25
C TRP A 94 5.26 -18.34 -16.68
N PHE A 95 4.03 -18.15 -16.19
CA PHE A 95 2.87 -18.97 -16.47
C PHE A 95 1.69 -18.12 -16.92
N THR A 96 0.91 -18.70 -17.84
CA THR A 96 -0.47 -18.29 -18.08
C THR A 96 -1.34 -18.94 -17.00
N VAL A 97 -2.16 -18.14 -16.31
CA VAL A 97 -3.14 -18.65 -15.33
C VAL A 97 -4.46 -18.92 -16.06
N ARG A 98 -5.06 -20.10 -15.84
CA ARG A 98 -6.31 -20.55 -16.49
C ARG A 98 -7.33 -21.04 -15.46
N ALA A 99 -8.56 -20.53 -15.54
CA ALA A 99 -9.69 -20.98 -14.73
C ALA A 99 -11.01 -20.46 -15.33
N GLY A 100 -12.13 -21.15 -15.08
CA GLY A 100 -13.45 -20.69 -15.54
C GLY A 100 -13.57 -20.33 -17.03
N GLY A 101 -12.80 -20.98 -17.90
CA GLY A 101 -12.75 -20.66 -19.34
C GLY A 101 -12.00 -19.37 -19.70
N GLN A 102 -11.40 -18.69 -18.71
CA GLN A 102 -10.55 -17.52 -18.88
C GLN A 102 -9.07 -17.90 -18.85
N ALA A 103 -8.23 -17.03 -19.41
CA ALA A 103 -6.79 -17.16 -19.40
C ALA A 103 -6.12 -15.79 -19.27
N ALA A 104 -5.15 -15.67 -18.37
CA ALA A 104 -4.32 -14.49 -18.19
C ALA A 104 -2.85 -14.85 -18.46
N PRO A 105 -2.23 -14.39 -19.55
CA PRO A 105 -0.81 -14.62 -19.82
C PRO A 105 0.06 -13.80 -18.86
N HIS A 106 1.28 -14.27 -18.58
CA HIS A 106 2.25 -13.62 -17.69
C HIS A 106 1.66 -13.32 -16.29
N ALA A 107 0.80 -14.20 -15.80
CA ALA A 107 -0.02 -13.94 -14.61
C ALA A 107 0.45 -14.68 -13.36
N ALA A 108 1.46 -15.54 -13.48
CA ALA A 108 2.15 -16.13 -12.35
C ALA A 108 3.62 -16.39 -12.70
N TRP A 109 4.48 -16.48 -11.69
CA TRP A 109 5.89 -16.82 -11.88
C TRP A 109 6.47 -17.60 -10.70
N ARG A 110 7.56 -18.32 -10.96
CA ARG A 110 8.38 -19.01 -9.95
C ARG A 110 9.87 -18.89 -10.27
N TYR A 111 10.72 -19.27 -9.32
CA TYR A 111 12.16 -19.36 -9.51
C TYR A 111 12.62 -20.83 -9.45
N PRO A 112 12.94 -21.49 -10.58
CA PRO A 112 13.38 -22.88 -10.57
C PRO A 112 14.80 -23.05 -10.01
N ASP A 113 15.70 -22.09 -10.28
CA ASP A 113 17.13 -22.17 -10.00
C ASP A 113 17.54 -21.15 -8.93
N LEU A 114 16.90 -21.23 -7.77
CA LEU A 114 17.15 -20.32 -6.65
C LEU A 114 18.57 -20.49 -6.06
N PRO A 115 19.24 -19.39 -5.66
CA PRO A 115 20.43 -19.51 -4.82
C PRO A 115 20.06 -20.09 -3.46
N GLY A 116 20.98 -20.82 -2.83
CA GLY A 116 20.70 -21.59 -1.61
C GLY A 116 20.20 -20.76 -0.41
N HIS A 117 20.50 -19.47 -0.34
CA HIS A 117 19.97 -18.60 0.74
C HIS A 117 18.50 -18.19 0.53
N ALA A 118 17.93 -18.44 -0.65
CA ALA A 118 16.54 -18.15 -1.00
C ALA A 118 15.69 -19.43 -1.07
N ASP A 119 16.16 -20.54 -0.49
CA ASP A 119 15.50 -21.86 -0.52
C ASP A 119 14.07 -21.85 0.04
N VAL A 120 13.75 -20.87 0.90
CA VAL A 120 12.38 -20.65 1.41
C VAL A 120 11.36 -20.40 0.29
N LEU A 121 11.79 -19.97 -0.90
CA LEU A 121 10.96 -19.77 -2.08
C LEU A 121 10.89 -21.00 -3.01
N ARG A 122 11.57 -22.09 -2.68
CA ARG A 122 11.56 -23.34 -3.47
C ARG A 122 10.13 -23.88 -3.58
N ASP A 123 9.79 -24.36 -4.78
CA ASP A 123 8.49 -24.96 -5.09
C ASP A 123 7.29 -24.06 -4.77
N ARG A 124 7.50 -22.74 -4.85
CA ARG A 124 6.46 -21.73 -4.66
C ARG A 124 6.26 -20.88 -5.91
N VAL A 125 5.03 -20.38 -6.06
CA VAL A 125 4.60 -19.54 -7.16
C VAL A 125 3.96 -18.26 -6.62
N ALA A 126 4.24 -17.13 -7.28
CA ALA A 126 3.55 -15.87 -7.03
C ALA A 126 2.60 -15.57 -8.17
N PHE A 127 1.50 -14.89 -7.86
CA PHE A 127 0.51 -14.43 -8.84
C PHE A 127 0.65 -12.93 -9.08
N ALA A 128 0.53 -12.51 -10.34
CA ALA A 128 0.49 -11.11 -10.70
C ALA A 128 -0.83 -10.51 -10.22
N TRP A 129 -0.75 -9.61 -9.23
CA TRP A 129 -1.93 -9.11 -8.50
C TRP A 129 -3.07 -8.67 -9.41
N ARG A 130 -2.77 -7.80 -10.39
CA ARG A 130 -3.78 -7.22 -11.30
C ARG A 130 -4.34 -8.19 -12.35
N ALA A 131 -3.70 -9.35 -12.52
CA ALA A 131 -4.18 -10.36 -13.45
C ALA A 131 -5.22 -11.28 -12.80
N MET A 132 -5.30 -11.30 -11.46
CA MET A 132 -6.26 -12.11 -10.72
C MET A 132 -7.54 -11.31 -10.46
N ASP A 133 -8.65 -12.01 -10.23
CA ASP A 133 -9.93 -11.37 -9.93
C ASP A 133 -9.90 -10.71 -8.54
N ALA A 134 -9.33 -11.42 -7.56
CA ALA A 134 -9.23 -10.95 -6.18
C ALA A 134 -8.28 -11.81 -5.33
N PHE A 135 -7.77 -11.21 -4.27
CA PHE A 135 -7.04 -11.87 -3.20
C PHE A 135 -7.81 -11.71 -1.90
N TYR A 136 -7.70 -12.73 -1.04
CA TYR A 136 -8.36 -12.76 0.25
C TYR A 136 -7.37 -13.17 1.33
N GLU A 137 -7.44 -12.53 2.49
CA GLU A 137 -6.92 -13.08 3.74
C GLU A 137 -8.11 -13.62 4.53
N GLU A 138 -8.04 -14.89 4.94
CA GLU A 138 -9.22 -15.63 5.39
C GLU A 138 -10.37 -15.55 4.36
N ASP A 139 -11.51 -14.95 4.75
CA ASP A 139 -12.66 -14.70 3.88
C ASP A 139 -12.81 -13.21 3.53
N GLU A 140 -11.88 -12.35 3.95
CA GLU A 140 -11.91 -10.92 3.69
C GLU A 140 -11.08 -10.54 2.48
N ARG A 141 -11.68 -9.81 1.54
CA ARG A 141 -10.99 -9.36 0.33
C ARG A 141 -9.95 -8.31 0.71
N ILE A 142 -8.71 -8.56 0.33
CA ILE A 142 -7.64 -7.57 0.40
C ILE A 142 -7.39 -6.98 -1.00
N VAL A 143 -6.91 -5.74 -1.03
CA VAL A 143 -6.88 -4.92 -2.25
C VAL A 143 -5.53 -4.24 -2.40
N GLY A 144 -5.14 -4.01 -3.65
CA GLY A 144 -3.92 -3.31 -4.04
C GLY A 144 -2.64 -4.14 -3.98
N HIS A 145 -2.38 -4.84 -2.88
CA HIS A 145 -1.24 -5.77 -2.74
C HIS A 145 -1.39 -6.62 -1.46
N ALA A 146 -0.55 -7.65 -1.29
CA ALA A 146 -0.51 -8.44 -0.06
C ALA A 146 -0.24 -7.54 1.15
N ALA A 147 -0.90 -7.79 2.29
CA ALA A 147 -0.68 -6.98 3.48
C ALA A 147 0.79 -7.11 3.95
N ASP A 148 1.38 -6.00 4.37
CA ASP A 148 2.71 -5.98 4.99
C ASP A 148 2.51 -6.11 6.51
N PRO A 149 2.97 -7.19 7.18
CA PRO A 149 2.78 -7.38 8.62
C PRO A 149 3.38 -6.27 9.48
N TYR A 150 4.33 -5.50 8.94
CA TYR A 150 4.98 -4.36 9.60
C TYR A 150 4.31 -3.02 9.27
N HIS A 151 3.28 -3.00 8.44
CA HIS A 151 2.44 -1.83 8.27
C HIS A 151 1.58 -1.61 9.51
N ARG A 152 1.64 -0.41 10.06
CA ARG A 152 0.77 0.01 11.16
C ARG A 152 0.28 1.41 10.92
N ILE A 153 -0.96 1.64 11.35
CA ILE A 153 -1.56 2.95 11.50
C ILE A 153 -1.95 3.12 12.97
N ASP A 154 -1.41 4.15 13.61
CA ASP A 154 -1.71 4.53 14.98
C ASP A 154 -2.36 5.92 15.00
N ILE A 155 -3.62 6.00 15.43
CA ILE A 155 -4.37 7.26 15.48
C ILE A 155 -4.51 7.71 16.94
N ARG A 156 -4.03 8.90 17.27
CA ARG A 156 -4.04 9.46 18.63
C ARG A 156 -4.77 10.79 18.67
N ARG A 157 -5.64 10.97 19.68
CA ARG A 157 -6.21 12.28 19.99
C ARG A 157 -5.11 13.13 20.62
N THR A 158 -5.16 14.43 20.38
CA THR A 158 -4.25 15.37 21.01
C THR A 158 -4.94 16.70 21.28
N SER A 159 -4.40 17.47 22.22
CA SER A 159 -4.84 18.83 22.53
C SER A 159 -3.93 19.90 21.94
N ARG A 160 -2.99 19.50 21.07
CA ARG A 160 -2.06 20.43 20.40
C ARG A 160 -2.84 21.40 19.51
N HIS A 161 -2.33 22.62 19.40
CA HIS A 161 -2.97 23.67 18.62
C HIS A 161 -2.46 23.64 17.19
N LEU A 162 -3.35 23.35 16.25
CA LEU A 162 -3.05 23.30 14.82
C LEU A 162 -3.76 24.45 14.10
N VAL A 163 -3.02 25.21 13.29
CA VAL A 163 -3.56 26.29 12.45
C VAL A 163 -3.09 26.10 11.03
N VAL A 164 -4.03 26.20 10.08
CA VAL A 164 -3.77 26.18 8.64
C VAL A 164 -4.10 27.55 8.05
N ARG A 165 -3.18 28.12 7.26
CA ARG A 165 -3.37 29.42 6.61
C ARG A 165 -3.07 29.39 5.12
N ASP A 166 -3.84 30.15 4.36
CA ASP A 166 -3.56 30.54 2.97
C ASP A 166 -3.39 32.06 2.94
N GLY A 167 -2.13 32.51 2.95
CA GLY A 167 -1.78 33.92 3.23
C GLY A 167 -2.34 34.38 4.58
N ASP A 168 -3.14 35.44 4.57
CA ASP A 168 -3.75 35.99 5.79
C ASP A 168 -4.99 35.23 6.27
N ARG A 169 -5.62 34.41 5.40
CA ARG A 169 -6.86 33.68 5.71
C ARG A 169 -6.54 32.44 6.55
N VAL A 170 -7.20 32.32 7.70
CA VAL A 170 -7.23 31.06 8.47
C VAL A 170 -8.20 30.11 7.78
N VAL A 171 -7.68 28.99 7.27
CA VAL A 171 -8.47 27.95 6.61
C VAL A 171 -9.00 26.96 7.64
N ALA A 172 -8.20 26.64 8.65
CA ALA A 172 -8.60 25.76 9.74
C ALA A 172 -7.85 26.13 11.03
N GLU A 173 -8.52 25.98 12.17
CA GLU A 173 -7.90 26.18 13.48
C GLU A 173 -8.54 25.24 14.49
N THR A 174 -7.74 24.36 15.10
CA THR A 174 -8.26 23.35 16.03
C THR A 174 -7.31 23.12 17.22
N ARG A 175 -7.89 22.79 18.38
CA ARG A 175 -7.18 22.27 19.56
C ARG A 175 -7.54 20.81 19.87
N ARG A 176 -8.13 20.14 18.89
CA ARG A 176 -8.56 18.73 18.98
C ARG A 176 -8.25 17.97 17.69
N PRO A 177 -7.10 18.18 17.02
CA PRO A 177 -6.77 17.35 15.87
C PRO A 177 -6.55 15.91 16.32
N VAL A 178 -6.66 14.99 15.37
CA VAL A 178 -6.11 13.64 15.54
C VAL A 178 -4.83 13.53 14.72
N VAL A 179 -3.81 12.90 15.29
CA VAL A 179 -2.59 12.56 14.58
C VAL A 179 -2.65 11.12 14.13
N LEU A 180 -2.30 10.89 12.88
CA LEU A 180 -2.13 9.59 12.26
C LEU A 180 -0.64 9.35 12.06
N TYR A 181 -0.11 8.33 12.73
CA TYR A 181 1.22 7.79 12.51
C TYR A 181 1.10 6.56 11.62
N GLU A 182 1.86 6.52 10.53
CA GLU A 182 1.85 5.39 9.61
C GLU A 182 3.27 4.92 9.33
N SER A 183 3.49 3.60 9.34
CA SER A 183 4.82 3.01 9.13
C SER A 183 5.49 3.54 7.86
N GLY A 184 6.63 4.21 8.03
CA GLY A 184 7.44 4.76 6.95
C GLY A 184 6.94 6.10 6.38
N PHE A 185 6.05 6.81 7.09
CA PHE A 185 5.49 8.11 6.69
C PHE A 185 5.67 9.18 7.76
N ALA A 186 5.70 10.44 7.31
CA ALA A 186 5.55 11.59 8.19
C ALA A 186 4.20 11.55 8.92
N PRO A 187 4.13 12.03 10.18
CA PRO A 187 2.86 12.20 10.87
C PRO A 187 1.90 13.11 10.08
N ARG A 188 0.66 12.66 9.92
CA ARG A 188 -0.40 13.45 9.27
C ARG A 188 -1.44 13.87 10.30
N TRP A 189 -1.84 15.14 10.25
CA TRP A 189 -2.74 15.74 11.22
C TRP A 189 -4.09 15.99 10.57
N TYR A 190 -5.12 15.38 11.14
CA TYR A 190 -6.49 15.45 10.63
C TYR A 190 -7.31 16.40 11.51
N VAL A 191 -7.96 17.34 10.85
CA VAL A 191 -8.79 18.38 11.46
C VAL A 191 -10.27 18.00 11.29
N PRO A 192 -11.08 18.05 12.37
CA PRO A 192 -12.52 17.92 12.28
C PRO A 192 -13.11 18.98 11.34
N ARG A 193 -14.08 18.62 10.48
CA ARG A 193 -14.66 19.57 9.50
C ARG A 193 -15.29 20.82 10.11
N GLU A 194 -15.82 20.70 11.31
CA GLU A 194 -16.38 21.78 12.13
C GLU A 194 -15.36 22.85 12.53
N ASP A 195 -14.07 22.54 12.49
CA ASP A 195 -12.97 23.47 12.79
C ASP A 195 -12.34 24.06 11.50
N ILE A 196 -13.01 23.91 10.35
CA ILE A 196 -12.53 24.32 9.02
C ILE A 196 -13.50 25.33 8.40
N ASP A 197 -12.96 26.41 7.82
CA ASP A 197 -13.69 27.28 6.91
C ASP A 197 -13.89 26.54 5.57
N LEU A 198 -15.03 25.84 5.44
CA LEU A 198 -15.34 25.06 4.24
C LEU A 198 -15.41 25.91 2.96
N ALA A 199 -15.66 27.22 3.06
CA ALA A 199 -15.65 28.11 1.91
C ALA A 199 -14.24 28.40 1.38
N ALA A 200 -13.20 27.95 2.09
CA ALA A 200 -11.81 27.99 1.61
C ALA A 200 -11.43 26.74 0.80
N LEU A 201 -12.23 25.67 0.85
CA LEU A 201 -11.94 24.40 0.18
C LEU A 201 -12.68 24.29 -1.15
N THR A 202 -11.94 24.10 -2.23
CA THR A 202 -12.52 23.82 -3.56
C THR A 202 -12.33 22.34 -3.90
N PRO A 203 -13.42 21.53 -4.02
CA PRO A 203 -13.29 20.11 -4.36
C PRO A 203 -12.58 19.89 -5.69
N VAL A 204 -11.68 18.91 -5.73
CA VAL A 204 -10.98 18.48 -6.94
C VAL A 204 -11.67 17.23 -7.50
N GLN A 205 -11.86 17.18 -8.82
CA GLN A 205 -12.35 15.97 -9.47
C GLN A 205 -11.30 14.85 -9.42
N GLY A 206 -11.77 13.64 -9.13
CA GLY A 206 -10.94 12.44 -9.04
C GLY A 206 -10.54 12.10 -7.59
N GLU A 207 -10.22 10.83 -7.40
CA GLU A 207 -9.86 10.24 -6.12
C GLU A 207 -8.56 9.45 -6.28
N THR A 208 -7.90 9.18 -5.16
CA THR A 208 -6.84 8.16 -5.12
C THR A 208 -7.25 7.04 -4.18
N PHE A 209 -6.78 5.84 -4.47
CA PHE A 209 -7.04 4.68 -3.64
C PHE A 209 -5.84 4.36 -2.75
N CYS A 210 -6.09 4.21 -1.45
CA CYS A 210 -5.13 3.67 -0.49
C CYS A 210 -5.66 2.33 0.07
N PRO A 211 -4.91 1.22 -0.06
CA PRO A 211 -5.29 -0.10 0.47
C PRO A 211 -5.69 -0.11 1.94
N TYR A 212 -5.11 0.80 2.73
CA TYR A 212 -5.25 0.83 4.18
C TYR A 212 -6.22 1.87 4.71
N LYS A 213 -6.70 2.77 3.85
CA LYS A 213 -7.53 3.91 4.28
C LYS A 213 -8.77 4.12 3.44
N GLY A 214 -8.82 3.57 2.24
CA GLY A 214 -9.91 3.73 1.29
C GLY A 214 -9.66 4.82 0.25
N LEU A 215 -10.75 5.45 -0.19
CA LEU A 215 -10.72 6.48 -1.23
C LEU A 215 -10.47 7.86 -0.63
N ALA A 216 -9.45 8.54 -1.15
CA ALA A 216 -9.13 9.91 -0.79
C ALA A 216 -9.69 10.89 -1.82
N GLY A 217 -10.52 11.82 -1.35
CA GLY A 217 -10.91 13.02 -2.08
C GLY A 217 -9.95 14.18 -1.77
N TYR A 218 -9.81 15.12 -2.72
CA TYR A 218 -8.86 16.23 -2.62
C TYR A 218 -9.55 17.59 -2.72
N PHE A 219 -8.90 18.59 -2.13
CA PHE A 219 -9.32 19.99 -2.19
C PHE A 219 -8.15 20.88 -2.61
N ASP A 220 -8.44 21.86 -3.46
CA ASP A 220 -7.60 23.02 -3.68
C ASP A 220 -7.90 24.08 -2.62
N ILE A 221 -6.89 24.90 -2.30
CA ILE A 221 -6.97 26.03 -1.38
C ILE A 221 -6.24 27.20 -2.02
N GLY A 222 -6.95 28.29 -2.34
CA GLY A 222 -6.36 29.42 -3.04
C GLY A 222 -5.72 29.01 -4.37
N SER A 223 -4.42 29.24 -4.54
CA SER A 223 -3.63 28.77 -5.69
C SER A 223 -3.00 27.38 -5.49
N GLY A 224 -3.08 26.82 -4.28
CA GLY A 224 -2.53 25.52 -3.91
C GLY A 224 -3.37 24.37 -4.45
N ARG A 225 -2.78 23.55 -5.33
CA ARG A 225 -3.44 22.40 -5.95
C ARG A 225 -3.33 21.16 -5.08
N ARG A 226 -4.45 20.44 -4.87
CA ARG A 226 -4.55 19.27 -3.97
C ARG A 226 -3.90 19.55 -2.61
N ALA A 227 -4.11 20.76 -2.09
CA ALA A 227 -3.53 21.26 -0.85
C ALA A 227 -4.07 20.57 0.40
N ALA A 228 -5.21 19.89 0.29
CA ALA A 228 -5.79 19.08 1.34
C ALA A 228 -6.44 17.81 0.79
N TRP A 229 -6.61 16.81 1.65
CA TRP A 229 -7.32 15.57 1.34
C TRP A 229 -8.20 15.11 2.51
N SER A 230 -9.17 14.27 2.19
CA SER A 230 -10.09 13.65 3.15
C SER A 230 -10.38 12.22 2.71
N TYR A 231 -10.59 11.32 3.66
CA TYR A 231 -11.19 10.01 3.42
C TYR A 231 -12.65 10.10 3.88
N PRO A 232 -13.64 10.34 2.99
CA PRO A 232 -15.02 10.55 3.41
C PRO A 232 -15.58 9.32 4.15
N GLU A 233 -15.26 8.15 3.63
CA GLU A 233 -15.61 6.83 4.15
C GLU A 233 -14.32 6.03 4.30
N ALA A 234 -13.58 6.31 5.38
CA ALA A 234 -12.35 5.58 5.68
C ALA A 234 -12.67 4.13 6.08
N TRP A 235 -11.71 3.22 5.90
CA TRP A 235 -11.87 1.83 6.32
C TRP A 235 -12.13 1.70 7.83
N PRO A 236 -12.86 0.66 8.29
CA PRO A 236 -13.17 0.46 9.70
C PRO A 236 -11.94 0.56 10.62
N GLU A 237 -10.80 0.03 10.18
CA GLU A 237 -9.53 0.03 10.93
C GLU A 237 -9.01 1.45 11.21
N VAL A 238 -9.40 2.42 10.37
CA VAL A 238 -8.97 3.81 10.45
C VAL A 238 -10.15 4.80 10.51
N GLU A 239 -11.34 4.33 10.93
CA GLU A 239 -12.59 5.11 10.98
C GLU A 239 -12.43 6.45 11.72
N ARG A 240 -11.48 6.53 12.67
CA ARG A 240 -11.18 7.73 13.45
C ARG A 240 -10.69 8.94 12.65
N VAL A 241 -10.30 8.76 11.38
CA VAL A 241 -10.02 9.88 10.46
C VAL A 241 -11.09 10.03 9.37
N SER A 242 -12.15 9.22 9.39
CA SER A 242 -13.24 9.29 8.41
C SER A 242 -13.91 10.66 8.45
N GLY A 243 -14.07 11.26 7.28
CA GLY A 243 -14.62 12.60 7.10
C GLY A 243 -13.69 13.74 7.53
N PHE A 244 -12.58 13.51 8.22
CA PHE A 244 -11.66 14.58 8.62
C PHE A 244 -10.81 15.04 7.42
N VAL A 245 -10.19 16.22 7.54
CA VAL A 245 -9.34 16.80 6.49
C VAL A 245 -7.91 16.94 6.98
N SER A 246 -6.95 16.47 6.20
CA SER A 246 -5.52 16.71 6.41
C SER A 246 -4.98 17.62 5.30
N PHE A 247 -3.95 18.39 5.63
CA PHE A 247 -3.40 19.45 4.79
C PHE A 247 -1.95 19.15 4.43
N GLU A 248 -1.53 19.51 3.22
CA GLU A 248 -0.16 19.30 2.74
C GLU A 248 0.72 20.51 3.12
N PRO A 249 1.61 20.40 4.14
CA PRO A 249 2.44 21.51 4.60
C PRO A 249 3.41 22.08 3.56
N ASP A 250 3.68 21.36 2.47
CA ASP A 250 4.49 21.86 1.34
C ASP A 250 3.68 22.75 0.37
N VAL A 251 2.34 22.75 0.47
CA VAL A 251 1.44 23.49 -0.42
C VAL A 251 0.73 24.64 0.30
N VAL A 252 0.33 24.42 1.55
CA VAL A 252 -0.38 25.40 2.40
C VAL A 252 0.34 25.52 3.74
N GLU A 253 0.30 26.69 4.38
CA GLU A 253 0.97 26.87 5.66
C GLU A 253 0.24 26.10 6.76
N VAL A 254 0.90 25.12 7.36
CA VAL A 254 0.42 24.40 8.54
C VAL A 254 1.36 24.67 9.70
N THR A 255 0.81 25.12 10.83
CA THR A 255 1.56 25.30 12.08
C THR A 255 0.98 24.42 13.18
N LEU A 256 1.85 23.92 14.04
CA LEU A 256 1.52 23.10 15.19
C LEU A 256 2.24 23.64 16.42
N ASP A 257 1.47 24.07 17.42
CA ASP A 257 1.93 24.81 18.60
C ASP A 257 2.85 26.00 18.22
N GLY A 258 2.43 26.76 17.21
CA GLY A 258 3.15 27.92 16.70
C GLY A 258 4.40 27.62 15.87
N ARG A 259 4.72 26.34 15.61
CA ARG A 259 5.84 25.94 14.75
C ARG A 259 5.33 25.49 13.38
N LYS A 260 5.87 26.06 12.31
CA LYS A 260 5.56 25.62 10.95
C LYS A 260 6.00 24.17 10.75
N LEU A 261 5.10 23.34 10.24
CA LEU A 261 5.42 21.99 9.80
C LEU A 261 6.12 22.06 8.45
N VAL A 262 7.22 21.32 8.33
CA VAL A 262 7.99 21.15 7.09
C VAL A 262 8.27 19.67 6.97
N LEU A 263 8.06 19.09 5.78
CA LEU A 263 8.42 17.69 5.55
C LEU A 263 9.95 17.55 5.52
N GLU A 264 10.47 16.56 6.24
CA GLU A 264 11.88 16.22 6.18
C GLU A 264 12.21 15.56 4.82
N PRO A 265 13.46 15.65 4.34
CA PRO A 265 13.87 14.97 3.11
C PRO A 265 13.50 13.48 3.12
N GLY A 266 12.81 13.04 2.06
CA GLY A 266 12.35 11.64 1.93
C GLY A 266 10.96 11.35 2.51
N GLN A 267 10.31 12.31 3.18
CA GLN A 267 8.94 12.20 3.65
C GLN A 267 7.88 12.51 2.58
N THR A 268 8.32 12.97 1.40
CA THR A 268 7.44 13.09 0.23
C THR A 268 6.98 11.69 -0.18
N VAL A 269 5.67 11.53 -0.37
CA VAL A 269 5.09 10.25 -0.79
C VAL A 269 5.63 9.88 -2.16
N THR A 270 6.42 8.81 -2.23
CA THR A 270 6.74 8.18 -3.53
C THR A 270 5.45 7.65 -4.14
N PRO A 271 5.01 8.14 -5.32
CA PRO A 271 3.81 7.63 -5.96
C PRO A 271 3.93 6.13 -6.20
N HIS A 272 2.82 5.42 -6.10
CA HIS A 272 2.75 4.03 -6.52
C HIS A 272 3.17 3.97 -8.00
N GLY A 273 4.24 3.22 -8.32
CA GLY A 273 4.75 3.13 -9.68
C GLY A 273 3.67 2.65 -10.67
N ILE A 274 3.84 2.98 -11.95
CA ILE A 274 2.90 2.71 -13.06
C ILE A 274 2.48 1.21 -13.10
N ASP A 275 3.36 0.30 -12.67
CA ASP A 275 3.11 -1.15 -12.65
C ASP A 275 2.19 -1.63 -11.52
N ARG A 276 1.74 -0.73 -10.62
CA ARG A 276 0.98 -1.11 -9.40
C ARG A 276 -0.46 -0.63 -9.34
N GLY A 277 -0.88 0.19 -10.30
CA GLY A 277 -2.29 0.54 -10.60
C GLY A 277 -3.30 0.41 -9.46
N LEU A 278 -3.03 1.05 -8.32
CA LEU A 278 -3.97 1.23 -7.22
C LEU A 278 -5.06 2.19 -7.69
N ASP A 279 -5.99 1.64 -8.45
CA ASP A 279 -7.06 2.37 -9.10
C ASP A 279 -8.29 2.34 -8.19
N PRO A 280 -8.96 3.48 -7.95
CA PRO A 280 -10.30 3.49 -7.39
C PRO A 280 -11.26 2.45 -7.99
N ASP A 281 -11.07 2.07 -9.26
CA ASP A 281 -11.88 1.05 -9.93
C ASP A 281 -11.71 -0.35 -9.32
N GLU A 282 -10.58 -0.68 -8.68
CA GLU A 282 -10.43 -1.94 -7.93
C GLU A 282 -11.46 -2.03 -6.80
N LEU A 283 -11.74 -0.91 -6.12
CA LEU A 283 -12.79 -0.84 -5.10
C LEU A 283 -14.19 -0.75 -5.69
N ARG A 284 -14.36 -0.07 -6.83
CA ARG A 284 -15.67 0.05 -7.48
C ARG A 284 -16.09 -1.22 -8.19
N SER A 285 -15.16 -2.12 -8.51
CA SER A 285 -15.39 -3.47 -9.00
C SER A 285 -16.02 -4.42 -7.96
N ARG A 286 -16.72 -3.88 -6.94
CA ARG A 286 -17.74 -4.62 -6.17
C ARG A 286 -18.78 -5.18 -7.14
N VAL A 287 -18.49 -6.35 -7.72
CA VAL A 287 -19.50 -7.18 -8.34
C VAL A 287 -20.52 -7.49 -7.23
N PRO A 288 -21.84 -7.33 -7.49
CA PRO A 288 -22.85 -7.35 -6.43
C PRO A 288 -22.81 -8.66 -5.65
N GLU A 289 -23.01 -8.59 -4.34
CA GLU A 289 -23.42 -9.75 -3.55
C GLU A 289 -24.66 -10.36 -4.20
N GLY A 290 -24.48 -11.55 -4.79
CA GLY A 290 -25.55 -12.38 -5.27
C GLY A 290 -26.22 -13.06 -4.09
N ASN A 291 -27.48 -12.70 -3.90
CA ASN A 291 -28.51 -13.30 -3.04
C ASN A 291 -28.51 -14.83 -3.01
#